data_AF-A0A2V3I3V4-F1
#
_entry.id   AF-A0A2V3I3V4-F1
#
_cell.length_a   1.000
_cell.length_b   1.000
_cell.length_c   1.000
_cell.angle_alpha   90.00
_cell.angle_beta   90.00
_cell.angle_gamma   90.00
#
_symmetry.space_group_name_H-M   'P 1'
#
loop_
_entity.id
_entity.type
_entity.pdbx_description
1 polymer ?
#
loop_
_entity_poly.entity_id
_entity_poly.type
_entity_poly.pdbx_seq_one_letter_code
_entity_poly.pdbx_strand_id
1 'polypeptide(L)'
;MVLVATLILAFAGGVGFFVYSRTGADKGSLIKTETLSKIADSLGLAEGERVEGSGVPCWICSQDIVLGGAWACSECGARYHKGGQIEGCDIVSRGHCMHCDADVDGLVEA
;
A
#
# COMPACT_ATOMS: atom_id res chain seq x y z
N MET A 1 29.96 31.49 8.99
CA MET A 1 28.82 31.86 8.12
C MET A 1 28.82 31.11 6.79
N VAL A 2 29.96 30.95 6.12
CA VAL A 2 30.07 30.22 4.83
C VAL A 2 29.63 28.75 4.94
N LEU A 3 30.06 28.04 6.00
CA LEU A 3 29.68 26.63 6.24
C LEU A 3 28.17 26.40 6.43
N VAL A 4 27.48 27.36 7.03
CA VAL A 4 26.03 27.29 7.26
C VAL A 4 25.28 27.53 5.95
N ALA A 5 25.75 28.48 5.14
CA ALA A 5 25.17 28.75 3.82
C ALA A 5 25.33 27.57 2.84
N THR A 6 26.47 26.86 2.89
CA THR A 6 26.69 25.67 2.05
C THR A 6 25.78 24.50 2.43
N LEU A 7 25.47 24.32 3.72
CA LEU A 7 24.56 23.26 4.17
C LEU A 7 23.12 23.52 3.70
N ILE A 8 22.65 24.78 3.77
CA ILE A 8 21.29 25.14 3.34
C ILE A 8 21.09 24.89 1.83
N LEU A 9 22.08 25.22 1.00
CA LEU A 9 22.02 24.97 -0.45
C LEU A 9 22.02 23.47 -0.79
N ALA A 10 22.73 22.64 -0.03
CA ALA A 10 22.74 21.19 -0.25
C ALA A 10 21.37 20.55 0.02
N PHE A 11 20.65 20.99 1.05
CA PHE A 11 19.30 20.51 1.34
C PHE A 11 18.26 21.01 0.33
N ALA A 12 18.36 22.25 -0.15
CA ALA A 12 17.45 22.77 -1.17
C ALA A 12 17.65 22.10 -2.54
N GLY A 13 18.90 21.82 -2.93
CA GLY A 13 19.22 21.17 -4.20
C GLY A 13 18.81 19.68 -4.25
N GLY A 14 18.90 18.97 -3.13
CA GLY A 14 18.56 17.54 -3.06
C GLY A 14 17.06 17.26 -3.17
N VAL A 15 16.23 18.07 -2.51
CA VAL A 15 14.77 17.83 -2.47
C VAL A 15 14.11 18.20 -3.79
N GLY A 16 14.55 19.28 -4.44
CA GLY A 16 14.02 19.70 -5.76
C GLY A 16 14.35 18.70 -6.89
N PHE A 17 15.57 18.15 -6.90
CA PHE A 17 15.99 17.18 -7.91
C PHE A 17 15.27 15.82 -7.75
N PHE A 18 14.98 15.40 -6.51
CA PHE A 18 14.24 14.16 -6.25
C PHE A 18 12.75 14.25 -6.65
N VAL A 19 12.13 15.43 -6.52
CA VAL A 19 10.74 15.62 -6.99
C VAL A 19 10.70 15.77 -8.53
N TYR A 20 11.68 16.45 -9.14
CA TYR A 20 11.76 16.58 -10.61
C TYR A 20 11.93 15.23 -11.32
N SER A 21 12.70 14.29 -10.75
CA SER A 21 12.84 12.94 -11.30
C SER A 21 11.55 12.10 -11.23
N ARG A 22 10.60 12.44 -10.34
CA ARG A 22 9.26 11.85 -10.38
C ARG A 22 8.38 12.44 -11.48
N THR A 23 8.47 13.74 -11.75
CA THR A 23 7.64 14.38 -12.80
C THR A 23 8.18 14.16 -14.21
N GLY A 24 9.47 13.83 -14.37
CA GLY A 24 10.09 13.52 -15.66
C GLY A 24 9.92 12.08 -16.15
N ALA A 25 9.37 11.18 -15.32
CA ALA A 25 9.22 9.75 -15.62
C ALA A 25 7.85 9.38 -16.23
N ASP A 26 6.97 10.36 -16.50
CA ASP A 26 5.74 10.17 -17.26
C ASP A 26 6.02 10.19 -18.77
N LYS A 27 6.84 9.25 -19.22
CA LYS A 27 6.92 8.84 -20.64
C LYS A 27 6.80 7.32 -20.74
N GLY A 28 5.88 6.77 -19.96
CA GLY A 28 5.44 5.39 -20.07
C GLY A 28 4.33 5.27 -21.10
N SER A 29 4.70 4.83 -22.31
CA SER A 29 3.90 3.87 -23.07
C SER A 29 2.46 4.26 -23.44
N LEU A 30 2.30 5.20 -24.37
CA LEU A 30 1.11 5.25 -25.25
C LEU A 30 1.22 4.20 -26.38
N ILE A 31 1.44 2.94 -26.01
CA ILE A 31 1.35 1.81 -26.95
C ILE A 31 0.17 0.94 -26.51
N LYS A 32 -1.00 1.30 -27.07
CA LYS A 32 -2.02 0.37 -27.56
C LYS A 32 -2.74 -0.52 -26.54
N THR A 33 -3.36 0.09 -25.53
CA THR A 33 -4.32 -0.57 -24.61
C THR A 33 -5.72 -0.80 -25.22
N GLU A 34 -6.07 -0.12 -26.31
CA GLU A 34 -7.40 -0.24 -26.94
C GLU A 34 -7.67 -1.62 -27.58
N THR A 35 -6.63 -2.34 -28.02
CA THR A 35 -6.76 -3.72 -28.52
C THR A 35 -6.74 -4.77 -27.42
N LEU A 36 -6.12 -4.50 -26.27
CA LEU A 36 -6.09 -5.45 -25.15
C LEU A 36 -7.43 -5.52 -24.42
N SER A 37 -8.15 -4.38 -24.30
CA SER A 37 -9.50 -4.37 -23.73
C SER A 37 -10.46 -5.29 -24.48
N LYS A 38 -10.37 -5.35 -25.82
CA LYS A 38 -11.24 -6.21 -26.65
C LYS A 38 -10.87 -7.69 -26.57
N ILE A 39 -9.60 -8.01 -26.30
CA ILE A 39 -9.16 -9.41 -26.14
C ILE A 39 -9.54 -9.92 -24.75
N ALA A 40 -9.44 -9.10 -23.70
CA ALA A 40 -9.88 -9.45 -22.36
C ALA A 40 -11.39 -9.73 -22.29
N ASP A 41 -12.20 -8.95 -23.02
CA ASP A 41 -13.66 -9.12 -23.10
C ASP A 41 -14.07 -10.39 -23.87
N SER A 42 -13.29 -10.78 -24.90
CA SER A 42 -13.49 -12.02 -25.65
C SER A 42 -13.01 -13.28 -24.95
N LEU A 43 -12.15 -13.16 -23.93
CA LEU A 43 -11.60 -14.31 -23.20
C LEU A 43 -12.53 -14.83 -22.10
N GLY A 44 -13.70 -14.23 -21.90
CA GLY A 44 -14.71 -14.77 -20.97
C GLY A 44 -14.15 -15.05 -19.58
N LEU A 45 -13.13 -14.30 -19.16
CA LEU A 45 -12.66 -14.26 -17.78
C LEU A 45 -13.71 -13.49 -17.00
N ALA A 46 -14.78 -14.23 -16.75
CA ALA A 46 -15.90 -13.89 -15.94
C ALA A 46 -15.44 -13.03 -14.76
N GLU A 47 -16.21 -11.98 -14.53
CA GLU A 47 -16.65 -11.51 -13.21
C GLU A 47 -16.88 -12.71 -12.27
N GLY A 48 -15.82 -13.37 -11.86
CA GLY A 48 -15.80 -14.35 -10.79
C GLY A 48 -15.76 -13.51 -9.55
N GLU A 49 -16.94 -13.23 -9.00
CA GLU A 49 -17.18 -12.65 -7.67
C GLU A 49 -15.92 -12.03 -7.09
N ARG A 50 -15.57 -10.83 -7.59
CA ARG A 50 -14.44 -10.08 -7.03
C ARG A 50 -14.84 -9.83 -5.60
N VAL A 51 -14.27 -10.60 -4.67
CA VAL A 51 -14.33 -10.27 -3.25
C VAL A 51 -13.81 -8.84 -3.19
N GLU A 52 -14.71 -7.88 -3.01
CA GLU A 52 -14.37 -6.48 -3.17
C GLU A 52 -13.27 -6.16 -2.16
N GLY A 53 -12.09 -5.91 -2.71
CA GLY A 53 -10.95 -5.47 -1.92
C GLY A 53 -11.29 -4.12 -1.28
N SER A 54 -10.82 -3.91 -0.05
CA SER A 54 -11.10 -2.67 0.66
C SER A 54 -10.44 -1.45 0.02
N GLY A 55 -9.50 -1.64 -0.91
CA GLY A 55 -8.60 -0.60 -1.39
C GLY A 55 -7.61 -0.12 -0.31
N VAL A 56 -7.47 -0.86 0.80
CA VAL A 56 -6.60 -0.54 1.93
C VAL A 56 -5.59 -1.67 2.11
N PRO A 57 -4.28 -1.39 1.98
CA PRO A 57 -3.28 -2.43 2.07
C PRO A 57 -3.07 -2.93 3.50
N CYS A 58 -2.83 -4.23 3.63
CA CYS A 58 -2.28 -4.85 4.82
C CYS A 58 -0.88 -4.31 5.10
N TRP A 59 -0.61 -3.91 6.34
CA TRP A 59 0.69 -3.36 6.75
C TRP A 59 1.84 -4.38 6.66
N ILE A 60 1.55 -5.68 6.74
CA ILE A 60 2.58 -6.75 6.70
C ILE A 60 3.02 -7.05 5.26
N CYS A 61 2.06 -7.32 4.36
CA CYS A 61 2.36 -7.81 3.01
C CYS A 61 2.10 -6.78 1.89
N SER A 62 1.56 -5.61 2.22
CA SER A 62 1.14 -4.57 1.26
C SER A 62 0.06 -5.01 0.25
N GLN A 63 -0.52 -6.19 0.42
CA GLN A 63 -1.66 -6.65 -0.39
C GLN A 63 -2.96 -6.10 0.18
N ASP A 64 -3.96 -5.94 -0.69
CA ASP A 64 -5.26 -5.39 -0.28
C ASP A 64 -6.00 -6.33 0.68
N ILE A 65 -6.60 -5.77 1.72
CA ILE A 65 -7.42 -6.55 2.68
C ILE A 65 -8.80 -6.83 2.11
N VAL A 66 -9.41 -7.92 2.60
CA VAL A 66 -10.80 -8.26 2.32
C VAL A 66 -11.72 -7.48 3.26
N LEU A 67 -12.76 -6.83 2.73
CA LEU A 67 -13.77 -6.13 3.52
C LEU A 67 -14.45 -7.07 4.52
N GLY A 68 -14.51 -6.68 5.81
CA GLY A 68 -15.07 -7.50 6.90
C GLY A 68 -14.23 -8.73 7.27
N GLY A 69 -13.03 -8.84 6.69
CA GLY A 69 -12.08 -9.92 6.92
C GLY A 69 -10.73 -9.40 7.38
N ALA A 70 -10.68 -8.29 8.11
CA ALA A 70 -9.44 -7.66 8.53
C ALA A 70 -9.41 -7.35 10.03
N TRP A 71 -8.21 -7.11 10.54
CA TRP A 71 -7.97 -6.47 11.83
C TRP A 71 -7.53 -5.03 11.59
N ALA A 72 -7.96 -4.12 12.45
CA ALA A 72 -7.49 -2.75 12.52
C ALA A 72 -6.99 -2.44 13.92
N CYS A 73 -5.88 -1.72 14.02
CA CYS A 73 -5.43 -1.17 15.30
C CYS A 73 -6.26 0.09 15.63
N SER A 74 -6.89 0.14 16.80
CA SER A 74 -7.65 1.29 17.29
C SER A 74 -6.79 2.52 17.53
N GLU A 75 -5.51 2.34 17.83
CA GLU A 75 -4.58 3.42 18.16
C GLU A 75 -4.01 4.11 16.92
N CYS A 76 -3.60 3.34 15.90
CA CYS A 76 -2.90 3.90 14.73
C CYS A 76 -3.62 3.67 13.39
N GLY A 77 -4.70 2.89 13.36
CA GLY A 77 -5.47 2.59 12.15
C GLY A 77 -4.78 1.64 11.16
N ALA A 78 -3.64 1.05 11.52
CA ALA A 78 -2.97 0.05 10.67
C ALA A 78 -3.88 -1.17 10.49
N ARG A 79 -3.92 -1.72 9.27
CA ARG A 79 -4.79 -2.84 8.92
C ARG A 79 -4.01 -4.11 8.59
N TYR A 80 -4.60 -5.25 8.91
CA TYR A 80 -3.99 -6.58 8.76
C TYR A 80 -5.02 -7.60 8.28
N HIS A 81 -4.55 -8.64 7.60
CA HIS A 81 -5.40 -9.77 7.24
C HIS A 81 -5.88 -10.54 8.48
N LYS A 82 -7.06 -11.15 8.39
CA LYS A 82 -7.50 -12.13 9.37
C LYS A 82 -6.69 -13.42 9.24
N GLY A 83 -6.50 -14.13 10.35
CA GLY A 83 -5.79 -15.41 10.38
C GLY A 83 -6.38 -16.41 9.37
N GLY A 84 -5.52 -17.11 8.65
CA GLY A 84 -5.90 -18.09 7.63
C GLY A 84 -6.14 -17.52 6.22
N GLN A 85 -6.16 -16.19 6.03
CA GLN A 85 -6.25 -15.60 4.68
C GLN A 85 -4.90 -15.61 3.95
N ILE A 86 -3.85 -15.11 4.60
CA ILE A 86 -2.49 -15.06 4.08
C ILE A 86 -1.54 -15.56 5.16
N GLU A 87 -0.72 -16.55 4.82
CA GLU A 87 0.29 -17.06 5.74
C GLU A 87 1.24 -15.95 6.18
N GLY A 88 1.52 -15.89 7.49
CA GLY A 88 2.41 -14.89 8.08
C GLY A 88 1.81 -13.49 8.28
N CYS A 89 0.57 -13.25 7.84
CA CYS A 89 -0.13 -11.97 8.05
C CYS A 89 -1.08 -11.95 9.26
N ASP A 90 -1.12 -13.03 10.04
CA ASP A 90 -1.92 -13.08 11.27
C ASP A 90 -1.29 -12.22 12.37
N ILE A 91 -1.83 -11.02 12.55
CA ILE A 91 -1.37 -10.05 13.54
C ILE A 91 -1.72 -10.47 14.97
N VAL A 92 -2.81 -11.22 15.18
CA VAL A 92 -3.24 -11.64 16.52
C VAL A 92 -2.23 -12.63 17.11
N SER A 93 -1.69 -13.51 16.26
CA SER A 93 -0.58 -14.40 16.63
C SER A 93 0.73 -13.67 17.00
N ARG A 94 0.88 -12.37 16.65
CA ARG A 94 2.02 -11.54 17.04
C ARG A 94 1.85 -10.89 18.41
N GLY A 95 0.62 -10.75 18.90
CA GLY A 95 0.29 -10.20 20.22
C GLY A 95 0.41 -8.67 20.36
N HIS A 96 0.82 -7.95 19.32
CA HIS A 96 0.92 -6.49 19.30
C HIS A 96 0.82 -5.95 17.87
N CYS A 97 0.48 -4.68 17.72
CA CYS A 97 0.46 -3.97 16.45
C CYS A 97 1.88 -3.76 15.91
N MET A 98 2.17 -4.28 14.72
CA MET A 98 3.49 -4.16 14.08
C MET A 98 3.83 -2.74 13.57
N HIS A 99 2.91 -1.77 13.70
CA HIS A 99 3.16 -0.38 13.30
C HIS A 99 3.47 0.53 14.51
N CYS A 100 2.62 0.47 15.54
CA CYS A 100 2.71 1.36 16.71
C CYS A 100 3.02 0.65 18.03
N ASP A 101 3.18 -0.68 18.01
CA ASP A 101 3.48 -1.51 19.19
C ASP A 101 2.36 -1.58 20.25
N ALA A 102 1.14 -1.14 19.91
CA ALA A 102 -0.02 -1.28 20.79
C ALA A 102 -0.35 -2.76 21.08
N ASP A 103 -0.84 -3.06 22.29
CA ASP A 103 -1.23 -4.41 22.70
C ASP A 103 -2.32 -5.01 21.80
N VAL A 104 -2.42 -6.35 21.82
CA VAL A 104 -3.45 -7.12 21.09
C VAL A 104 -4.88 -6.67 21.40
N ASP A 105 -5.13 -6.15 22.62
CA ASP A 105 -6.43 -5.62 23.02
C ASP A 105 -6.87 -4.39 22.19
N GLY A 106 -5.91 -3.69 21.58
CA GLY A 106 -6.15 -2.60 20.63
C GLY A 106 -6.41 -3.07 19.19
N LEU A 107 -6.40 -4.37 18.90
CA LEU A 107 -6.74 -4.92 17.58
C LEU A 107 -8.23 -5.27 17.55
N VAL A 108 -8.97 -4.57 16.69
CA VAL A 108 -10.42 -4.73 16.51
C VAL A 108 -10.73 -5.22 15.09
N GLU A 109 -11.79 -6.01 14.93
CA GLU A 109 -12.22 -6.49 13.60
C GLU A 109 -12.74 -5.32 12.74
N ALA A 110 -12.40 -5.33 11.44
CA ALA A 110 -12.66 -4.23 10.52
C ALA A 110 -12.99 -4.67 9.08
#